data_AF-A0A2V8CG39-F1
#
_entry.id   AF-A0A2V8CG39-F1
#
_cell.length_a   1.000
_cell.length_b   1.000
_cell.length_c   1.000
_cell.angle_alpha   90.00
_cell.angle_beta   90.00
_cell.angle_gamma   90.00
#
_symmetry.space_group_name_H-M   'P 1'
#
loop_
_entity.id
_entity.type
_entity.pdbx_description
1 polymer ?
#
loop_
_entity_poly.entity_id
_entity_poly.type
_entity_poly.pdbx_seq_one_letter_code
_entity_poly.pdbx_strand_id
1 'polypeptide(L)'
;ELARHVGFSPAEATLIATVISELVRNIVLYAKRGQIIVRRAESAGRPGIVVVARDDGPGIPDVRQALCVGFSTSGSLGLGLPGAKRLMDEFEIVSEVGIGTTVTVKKWTAGLTCSSGV
;
A
#
# COMPACT_ATOMS: atom_id res chain seq x y z
N GLU A 1 1.06 14.59 -5.52
CA GLU A 1 0.04 15.41 -6.22
C GLU A 1 -1.25 14.65 -6.54
N LEU A 2 -1.20 13.41 -7.03
CA LEU A 2 -2.39 12.60 -7.32
C LEU A 2 -3.38 12.49 -6.15
N ALA A 3 -2.92 12.19 -4.93
CA ALA A 3 -3.78 12.07 -3.75
C ALA A 3 -4.63 13.33 -3.48
N ARG A 4 -4.04 14.52 -3.67
CA ARG A 4 -4.77 15.78 -3.51
C ARG A 4 -5.84 15.96 -4.57
N HIS A 5 -5.55 15.61 -5.82
CA HIS A 5 -6.53 15.66 -6.93
C HIS A 5 -7.69 14.67 -6.76
N VAL A 6 -7.45 13.55 -6.07
CA VAL A 6 -8.48 12.56 -5.76
C VAL A 6 -9.38 13.01 -4.59
N GLY A 7 -8.94 13.98 -3.78
CA GLY A 7 -9.71 14.52 -2.64
C GLY A 7 -9.24 14.05 -1.27
N PHE A 8 -8.04 13.47 -1.16
CA PHE A 8 -7.46 13.12 0.14
C PHE A 8 -6.95 14.34 0.89
N SER A 9 -7.12 14.33 2.22
CA SER A 9 -6.50 15.31 3.10
C SER A 9 -4.96 15.24 3.05
N PRO A 10 -4.23 16.30 3.46
CA PRO A 10 -2.78 16.25 3.55
C PRO A 10 -2.27 15.12 4.46
N ALA A 11 -2.98 14.81 5.55
CA ALA A 11 -2.63 13.73 6.46
C ALA A 11 -2.76 12.36 5.78
N GLU A 12 -3.86 12.09 5.07
CA GLU A 12 -4.05 10.85 4.31
C GLU A 12 -3.05 10.72 3.16
N ALA A 13 -2.73 11.83 2.47
CA ALA A 13 -1.70 11.83 1.43
C ALA A 13 -0.33 11.43 2.00
N THR A 14 0.02 11.90 3.21
CA THR A 14 1.25 11.48 3.91
C THR A 14 1.20 10.00 4.27
N LEU A 15 0.08 9.48 4.77
CA LEU A 15 -0.06 8.05 5.07
C LEU A 15 0.10 7.18 3.82
N ILE A 16 -0.52 7.55 2.70
CA ILE A 16 -0.37 6.86 1.42
C ILE A 16 1.09 6.89 0.96
N ALA A 17 1.76 8.05 1.05
CA ALA A 17 3.18 8.17 0.70
C ALA A 17 4.09 7.30 1.57
N THR A 18 3.80 7.21 2.86
CA THR A 18 4.50 6.32 3.79
C THR A 18 4.34 4.85 3.38
N VAL A 19 3.11 4.41 3.04
CA VAL A 19 2.88 3.05 2.56
C VAL A 19 3.65 2.76 1.26
N ILE A 20 3.61 3.69 0.29
CA ILE A 20 4.39 3.56 -0.95
C ILE A 20 5.88 3.42 -0.64
N SER A 21 6.40 4.22 0.30
CA SER A 21 7.83 4.20 0.66
C SER A 21 8.25 2.86 1.27
N GLU A 22 7.38 2.24 2.07
CA GLU A 22 7.61 0.90 2.63
C GLU A 22 7.56 -0.19 1.55
N LEU A 23 6.65 -0.10 0.59
CA LEU A 23 6.61 -1.03 -0.55
C LEU A 23 7.87 -0.91 -1.42
N VAL A 24 8.30 0.32 -1.73
CA VAL A 24 9.56 0.57 -2.45
C VAL A 24 10.74 0.00 -1.69
N ARG A 25 10.80 0.22 -0.37
CA ARG A 25 11.87 -0.31 0.47
C ARG A 25 11.93 -1.82 0.39
N ASN A 26 10.79 -2.52 0.48
CA ASN A 26 10.75 -3.97 0.38
C ASN A 26 11.32 -4.45 -0.97
N ILE A 27 10.94 -3.82 -2.08
CA ILE A 27 11.49 -4.13 -3.41
C ILE A 27 13.03 -3.95 -3.40
N VAL A 28 13.52 -2.81 -2.93
CA VAL A 28 14.96 -2.49 -2.92
C VAL A 28 15.75 -3.45 -2.03
N LEU A 29 15.23 -3.80 -0.86
CA LEU A 29 15.91 -4.68 0.09
C LEU A 29 15.96 -6.12 -0.42
N TYR A 30 14.82 -6.67 -0.83
CA TYR A 30 14.67 -8.11 -1.08
C TYR A 30 14.79 -8.51 -2.56
N ALA A 31 14.37 -7.66 -3.51
CA ALA A 31 14.30 -8.00 -4.93
C ALA A 31 15.29 -7.22 -5.82
N LYS A 32 15.86 -6.12 -5.32
CA LYS A 32 16.78 -5.18 -6.01
C LYS A 32 16.18 -4.41 -7.18
N ARG A 33 15.17 -4.96 -7.86
CA ARG A 33 14.43 -4.33 -8.96
C ARG A 33 12.94 -4.60 -8.82
N GLY A 34 12.13 -3.68 -9.32
CA GLY A 34 10.68 -3.79 -9.37
C GLY A 34 10.06 -2.48 -9.82
N GLN A 35 8.74 -2.40 -9.73
CA GLN A 35 7.95 -1.25 -10.17
C GLN A 35 6.86 -0.90 -9.17
N ILE A 36 6.54 0.39 -9.10
CA ILE A 36 5.39 0.92 -8.40
C ILE A 36 4.48 1.59 -9.42
N ILE A 37 3.21 1.20 -9.45
CA ILE A 37 2.16 1.85 -10.23
C ILE A 37 1.19 2.50 -9.25
N VAL A 38 0.96 3.81 -9.39
CA VAL A 38 -0.03 4.55 -8.62
C VAL A 38 -1.07 5.10 -9.58
N ARG A 39 -2.35 4.76 -9.38
CA ARG A 39 -3.44 5.23 -10.24
C ARG A 39 -4.66 5.62 -9.41
N ARG A 40 -5.48 6.50 -9.98
CA ARG A 40 -6.84 6.76 -9.48
C ARG A 40 -7.66 5.47 -9.59
N ALA A 41 -8.50 5.25 -8.59
CA ALA A 41 -9.51 4.20 -8.55
C ALA A 41 -10.88 4.82 -8.28
N GLU A 42 -11.92 4.07 -8.58
CA GLU A 42 -13.30 4.40 -8.23
C GLU A 42 -14.04 3.10 -7.92
N SER A 43 -14.84 3.12 -6.86
CA SER A 43 -15.70 2.00 -6.47
C SER A 43 -17.01 2.52 -5.92
N ALA A 44 -18.14 2.13 -6.52
CA ALA A 44 -19.47 2.60 -6.13
C ALA A 44 -19.58 4.14 -6.01
N GLY A 45 -18.99 4.88 -6.97
CA GLY A 45 -18.96 6.35 -6.98
C GLY A 45 -18.03 6.99 -5.94
N ARG A 46 -17.31 6.19 -5.15
CA ARG A 46 -16.30 6.66 -4.19
C ARG A 46 -14.93 6.69 -4.86
N PRO A 47 -14.28 7.87 -4.99
CA PRO A 47 -12.94 7.96 -5.56
C PRO A 47 -11.88 7.42 -4.58
N GLY A 48 -10.75 7.00 -5.14
CA GLY A 48 -9.64 6.48 -4.35
C GLY A 48 -8.34 6.39 -5.13
N ILE A 49 -7.33 5.80 -4.49
CA ILE A 49 -6.05 5.46 -5.08
C ILE A 49 -5.82 3.97 -4.91
N VAL A 50 -5.26 3.36 -5.95
CA VAL A 50 -4.65 2.03 -5.87
C VAL A 50 -3.17 2.13 -6.19
N VAL A 51 -2.38 1.45 -5.37
CA VAL A 51 -0.94 1.28 -5.52
C VAL A 51 -0.69 -0.20 -5.79
N VAL A 52 0.07 -0.49 -6.84
CA VAL A 52 0.56 -1.84 -7.14
C VAL A 52 2.08 -1.81 -7.10
N ALA A 53 2.65 -2.59 -6.18
CA ALA A 53 4.07 -2.81 -6.06
C ALA A 53 4.38 -4.22 -6.58
N ARG A 54 5.26 -4.34 -7.57
CA ARG A 54 5.64 -5.62 -8.15
C ARG A 54 7.15 -5.74 -8.26
N ASP A 55 7.67 -6.90 -7.89
CA ASP A 55 9.05 -7.30 -8.11
C ASP A 55 9.16 -8.71 -8.66
N ASP A 56 10.32 -9.01 -9.23
CA ASP A 56 10.71 -10.36 -9.68
C ASP A 56 11.85 -10.90 -8.78
N GLY A 57 11.70 -10.67 -7.47
CA GLY A 57 12.64 -11.11 -6.44
C GLY A 57 12.46 -12.57 -6.02
N PRO A 58 13.00 -12.97 -4.86
CA PRO A 58 12.95 -14.36 -4.39
C PRO A 58 11.56 -14.82 -3.93
N GLY A 59 10.57 -13.93 -3.86
CA GLY A 59 9.27 -14.21 -3.25
C GLY A 59 9.32 -14.33 -1.72
N ILE A 60 8.16 -14.60 -1.12
CA ILE A 60 7.95 -14.72 0.32
C ILE A 60 7.48 -16.15 0.61
N PRO A 61 8.29 -16.99 1.31
CA PRO A 61 7.92 -18.38 1.58
C PRO A 61 6.66 -18.54 2.44
N ASP A 62 6.51 -17.71 3.48
CA ASP A 62 5.31 -17.68 4.32
C ASP A 62 4.74 -16.25 4.39
N VAL A 63 3.78 -16.00 3.49
CA VAL A 63 3.07 -14.72 3.43
C VAL A 63 2.30 -14.42 4.71
N ARG A 64 1.74 -15.43 5.38
CA ARG A 64 0.97 -15.21 6.62
C ARG A 64 1.90 -14.72 7.72
N GLN A 65 3.06 -15.35 7.85
CA GLN A 65 4.10 -14.93 8.79
C GLN A 65 4.61 -13.53 8.49
N ALA A 66 4.85 -13.18 7.22
CA ALA A 66 5.30 -11.85 6.82
C ALA A 66 4.28 -10.73 7.13
N LEU A 67 3.00 -11.08 7.30
CA LEU A 67 1.93 -10.16 7.70
C LEU A 67 1.72 -10.07 9.23
N CYS A 68 2.43 -10.87 10.02
CA CYS A 68 2.38 -10.79 11.48
C CYS A 68 3.19 -9.59 12.01
N VAL A 69 2.67 -8.96 13.05
CA VAL A 69 3.36 -7.86 13.76
C VAL A 69 4.65 -8.38 14.37
N GLY A 70 5.76 -7.65 14.16
CA GLY A 70 7.08 -8.00 14.70
C GLY A 70 8.06 -8.61 13.69
N PHE A 71 7.64 -8.91 12.46
CA PHE A 71 8.54 -9.39 11.39
C PHE A 71 9.35 -8.27 10.71
N SER A 72 9.22 -7.02 11.15
CA SER A 72 9.93 -5.90 10.53
C SER A 72 11.39 -5.91 10.96
N THR A 73 12.29 -6.19 10.03
CA THR A 73 13.73 -6.01 10.21
C THR A 73 14.04 -4.53 10.41
N SER A 74 14.82 -4.23 11.44
CA SER A 74 15.29 -2.89 11.82
C SER A 74 15.78 -2.07 10.62
N GLY A 75 15.24 -0.84 10.44
CA GLY A 75 15.64 0.09 9.38
C GLY A 75 14.52 0.63 8.47
N SER A 76 13.25 0.29 8.73
CA SER A 76 12.08 0.78 7.99
C SER A 76 11.45 2.05 8.60
N LEU A 77 10.42 2.63 7.96
CA LEU A 77 9.60 3.70 8.57
C LEU A 77 8.68 3.18 9.70
N GLY A 78 8.98 1.99 10.24
CA GLY A 78 8.29 1.40 11.38
C GLY A 78 6.97 0.70 11.07
N LEU A 79 6.67 0.45 9.79
CA LEU A 79 5.37 -0.08 9.37
C LEU A 79 5.46 -1.47 8.73
N GLY A 80 6.38 -1.68 7.78
CA GLY A 80 6.46 -2.93 7.02
C GLY A 80 5.14 -3.30 6.33
N LEU A 81 5.03 -4.56 5.89
CA LEU A 81 3.78 -5.10 5.32
C LEU A 81 2.58 -5.05 6.29
N PRO A 82 2.73 -5.37 7.59
CA PRO A 82 1.62 -5.28 8.54
C PRO A 82 1.09 -3.84 8.69
N GLY A 83 1.97 -2.85 8.72
CA GLY A 83 1.61 -1.44 8.80
C GLY A 83 0.94 -0.94 7.50
N ALA A 84 1.43 -1.36 6.34
CA ALA A 84 0.77 -1.09 5.06
C ALA A 84 -0.67 -1.64 5.02
N LYS A 85 -0.85 -2.90 5.46
CA LYS A 85 -2.17 -3.53 5.58
C LYS A 85 -3.11 -2.79 6.55
N ARG A 86 -2.58 -2.20 7.61
CA ARG A 86 -3.37 -1.46 8.61
C ARG A 86 -3.79 -0.06 8.15
N LEU A 87 -2.96 0.62 7.36
CA LEU A 87 -3.20 2.02 6.96
C LEU A 87 -4.10 2.14 5.72
N MET A 88 -4.08 1.12 4.87
CA MET A 88 -4.88 1.04 3.65
C MET A 88 -6.23 0.37 3.92
N ASP A 89 -7.22 0.65 3.09
CA ASP A 89 -8.57 0.11 3.27
C ASP A 89 -8.68 -1.29 2.66
N GLU A 90 -7.94 -1.55 1.57
CA GLU A 90 -7.80 -2.87 0.96
C GLU A 90 -6.32 -3.21 0.80
N PHE A 91 -6.01 -4.50 1.01
CA PHE A 91 -4.67 -5.04 0.91
C PHE A 91 -4.72 -6.46 0.36
N GLU A 92 -3.97 -6.69 -0.71
CA GLU A 92 -3.77 -7.98 -1.34
C GLU A 92 -2.27 -8.19 -1.57
N ILE A 93 -1.81 -9.42 -1.36
CA ILE A 93 -0.44 -9.84 -1.63
C ILE A 93 -0.46 -11.20 -2.30
N VAL A 94 0.26 -11.30 -3.41
CA VAL A 94 0.52 -12.53 -4.15
C VAL A 94 2.03 -12.67 -4.23
N SER A 95 2.56 -13.79 -3.76
CA SER A 95 3.99 -14.05 -3.76
C SER A 95 4.26 -15.51 -4.05
N GLU A 96 5.27 -15.77 -4.88
CA GLU A 96 5.71 -17.11 -5.22
C GLU A 96 7.23 -17.20 -5.13
N VAL A 97 7.71 -18.24 -4.43
CA VAL A 97 9.15 -18.44 -4.18
C VAL A 97 9.88 -18.65 -5.50
N GLY A 98 10.92 -17.84 -5.72
CA GLY A 98 11.71 -17.83 -6.95
C GLY A 98 11.10 -17.05 -8.12
N ILE A 99 9.87 -16.54 -7.99
CA ILE A 99 9.22 -15.73 -9.04
C ILE A 99 9.16 -14.25 -8.64
N GLY A 100 8.70 -13.93 -7.44
CA GLY A 100 8.59 -12.55 -6.98
C GLY A 100 7.35 -12.27 -6.14
N THR A 101 7.09 -10.99 -5.90
CA THR A 101 5.97 -10.53 -5.07
C THR A 101 5.20 -9.40 -5.76
N THR A 102 3.88 -9.44 -5.66
CA THR A 102 2.98 -8.35 -6.02
C THR A 102 2.12 -7.98 -4.83
N VAL A 103 2.15 -6.71 -4.42
CA VAL A 103 1.30 -6.14 -3.38
C VAL A 103 0.39 -5.09 -4.01
N THR A 104 -0.92 -5.25 -3.83
CA THR A 104 -1.94 -4.30 -4.27
C THR A 104 -2.63 -3.72 -3.05
N VAL A 105 -2.61 -2.39 -2.92
CA VAL A 105 -3.30 -1.69 -1.83
C VAL A 105 -4.21 -0.59 -2.34
N LYS A 106 -5.35 -0.38 -1.69
CA LYS A 106 -6.28 0.70 -2.04
C LYS A 106 -6.62 1.56 -0.84
N LYS A 107 -6.78 2.86 -1.09
CA LYS A 107 -7.34 3.84 -0.16
C LYS A 107 -8.49 4.54 -0.83
N TRP A 108 -9.56 4.76 -0.10
CA TRP A 108 -10.75 5.45 -0.55
C TRP A 108 -10.91 6.76 0.22
N THR A 109 -11.30 7.84 -0.45
CA THR A 109 -11.55 9.13 0.24
C THR A 109 -12.63 8.95 1.29
N ALA A 110 -12.65 9.72 2.39
CA ALA A 110 -13.82 9.71 3.27
C ALA A 110 -15.11 9.95 2.44
N GLY A 111 -16.16 9.18 2.71
CA GLY A 111 -17.45 9.43 2.07
C GLY A 111 -17.91 10.83 2.42
N LEU A 112 -18.53 11.54 1.48
CA LEU A 112 -19.24 12.78 1.79
C LEU A 112 -20.31 12.43 2.82
N THR A 113 -20.07 12.69 4.10
CA THR A 113 -21.17 12.83 5.04
C THR A 113 -21.98 14.01 4.52
N CYS A 114 -23.19 13.76 4.04
CA CYS A 114 -24.16 14.81 3.83
C CYS A 114 -24.33 15.51 5.18
N SER A 115 -23.66 16.64 5.37
CA SER A 115 -24.09 17.62 6.35
C SER A 115 -25.35 18.24 5.77
N SER A 116 -26.48 17.56 5.96
CA SER A 116 -27.78 18.19 5.86
C SER A 116 -27.80 19.30 6.91
N GLY A 117 -27.53 20.53 6.44
CA GLY A 117 -27.78 21.73 7.20
C GLY A 117 -29.25 21.76 7.59
N VAL A 118 -29.50 21.84 8.89
CA VAL A 118 -30.76 22.29 9.46
C VAL A 118 -30.65 23.80 9.64
#